data_AF-A0A950XIH2-F1
#
_entry.id   AF-A0A950XIH2-F1
#
_cell.length_a   1.000
_cell.length_b   1.000
_cell.length_c   1.000
_cell.angle_alpha   90.00
_cell.angle_beta   90.00
_cell.angle_gamma   90.00
#
_symmetry.space_group_name_H-M   'P 1'
#
loop_
_entity.id
_entity.type
_entity.pdbx_description
1 polymer ?
#
loop_
_entity_poly.entity_id
_entity_poly.type
_entity_poly.pdbx_seq_one_letter_code
_entity_poly.pdbx_strand_id
1 'polypeptide(L)'
;MIDDGDGTDAGAGNAQVPDLPVDQDLAQRVVELYAKVDETLSDLRVPEDERKQVEQNLMEAIAADLLVRLGEQLSDEDKKDLADLGAAQNEAEPDLNAVAGFFRGKFSQEELVRALAVATESVLTEFTAAMR
;
A
#
# COMPACT_ATOMS: atom_id res chain seq x y z
N MET A 1 -37.96 30.83 24.50
CA MET A 1 -38.66 29.82 23.68
C MET A 1 -37.89 29.70 22.38
N ILE A 2 -37.29 28.51 22.16
CA ILE A 2 -36.92 27.91 20.85
C ILE A 2 -35.77 28.62 20.13
N ASP A 3 -34.67 28.03 19.65
CA ASP A 3 -34.10 26.66 19.49
C ASP A 3 -32.74 26.91 18.80
N ASP A 4 -31.62 26.50 19.40
CA ASP A 4 -30.76 25.37 18.99
C ASP A 4 -30.23 25.37 17.54
N GLY A 5 -28.90 25.33 17.43
CA GLY A 5 -28.17 24.48 16.48
C GLY A 5 -28.07 24.89 15.01
N ASP A 6 -26.91 25.41 14.61
CA ASP A 6 -26.16 24.90 13.43
C ASP A 6 -24.71 25.42 13.54
N GLY A 7 -23.71 24.61 13.90
CA GLY A 7 -23.35 23.40 13.18
C GLY A 7 -22.45 23.73 11.98
N THR A 8 -21.49 24.66 12.12
CA THR A 8 -20.40 24.80 11.15
C THR A 8 -19.41 23.65 11.34
N ASP A 9 -19.85 22.48 10.87
CA ASP A 9 -19.00 21.38 10.45
C ASP A 9 -18.09 21.90 9.32
N ALA A 10 -16.93 22.42 9.72
CA ALA A 10 -15.80 22.58 8.81
C ALA A 10 -15.30 21.19 8.46
N GLY A 11 -16.00 20.59 7.48
CA GLY A 11 -15.75 19.26 6.96
C GLY A 11 -14.25 19.03 6.81
N ALA A 12 -13.79 18.02 7.54
CA ALA A 12 -12.46 17.47 7.47
C ALA A 12 -12.03 17.38 6.01
N GLY A 13 -10.81 17.85 5.73
CA GLY A 13 -10.21 17.81 4.41
C GLY A 13 -10.30 16.39 3.86
N ASN A 14 -11.26 16.18 2.95
CA ASN A 14 -11.16 15.14 1.96
C ASN A 14 -9.90 15.49 1.19
N ALA A 15 -8.79 14.88 1.57
CA ALA A 15 -7.63 14.74 0.72
C ALA A 15 -8.16 14.03 -0.54
N GLN A 16 -8.63 14.83 -1.50
CA GLN A 16 -9.07 14.39 -2.80
C GLN A 16 -7.83 13.74 -3.41
N VAL A 17 -7.76 12.41 -3.35
CA VAL A 17 -6.87 11.65 -4.21
C VAL A 17 -7.23 12.10 -5.62
N PRO A 18 -6.36 12.83 -6.34
CA PRO A 18 -6.67 13.28 -7.68
C PRO A 18 -7.04 12.04 -8.51
N ASP A 19 -8.10 12.17 -9.29
CA ASP A 19 -8.55 11.12 -10.21
C ASP A 19 -7.51 11.01 -11.33
N LEU A 20 -6.48 10.23 -11.06
CA LEU A 20 -5.38 9.99 -11.98
C LEU A 20 -5.81 8.93 -12.99
N PRO A 21 -5.23 8.95 -14.20
CA PRO A 21 -5.37 7.85 -15.13
C PRO A 21 -4.73 6.60 -14.52
N VAL A 22 -5.54 5.83 -13.79
CA VAL A 22 -5.19 4.49 -13.34
C VAL A 22 -5.01 3.66 -14.59
N ASP A 23 -3.87 2.97 -14.68
CA ASP A 23 -3.62 1.98 -15.72
C ASP A 23 -4.69 0.89 -15.59
N GLN A 24 -5.73 0.98 -16.44
CA GLN A 24 -6.94 0.17 -16.30
C GLN A 24 -6.65 -1.32 -16.50
N ASP A 25 -5.65 -1.65 -17.32
CA ASP A 25 -5.23 -3.03 -17.55
C ASP A 25 -4.58 -3.60 -16.28
N LEU A 26 -3.69 -2.84 -15.64
CA LEU A 26 -3.10 -3.24 -14.34
C LEU A 26 -4.17 -3.34 -13.25
N ALA A 27 -5.09 -2.39 -13.16
CA ALA A 27 -6.17 -2.42 -12.18
C ALA A 27 -7.05 -3.65 -12.36
N GLN A 28 -7.44 -3.96 -13.60
CA GLN A 28 -8.23 -5.15 -13.91
C GLN A 28 -7.50 -6.43 -13.52
N ARG A 29 -6.20 -6.55 -13.84
CA ARG A 29 -5.38 -7.70 -13.47
C ARG A 29 -5.29 -7.88 -11.95
N VAL A 30 -5.13 -6.80 -11.20
CA VAL A 30 -5.11 -6.83 -9.73
C VAL A 30 -6.44 -7.34 -9.19
N VAL A 31 -7.58 -6.87 -9.71
CA VAL A 31 -8.91 -7.35 -9.29
C VAL A 31 -9.06 -8.85 -9.56
N GLU A 32 -8.64 -9.33 -10.73
CA GLU A 32 -8.69 -10.75 -11.08
C GLU A 32 -7.83 -11.60 -10.14
N LEU A 33 -6.64 -11.11 -9.76
CA LEU A 33 -5.77 -11.80 -8.81
C LEU A 33 -6.39 -11.87 -7.41
N TYR A 34 -7.02 -10.79 -6.93
CA TYR A 34 -7.73 -10.83 -5.65
C TYR A 34 -8.89 -11.84 -5.65
N ALA A 35 -9.68 -11.89 -6.73
CA ALA A 35 -10.74 -12.89 -6.87
C ALA A 35 -10.19 -14.32 -6.81
N LYS A 36 -9.04 -14.55 -7.44
CA LYS A 36 -8.35 -15.84 -7.45
C LYS A 36 -7.76 -16.23 -6.08
N VAL A 37 -7.29 -15.25 -5.30
CA VAL A 37 -6.86 -15.48 -3.92
C VAL A 37 -8.05 -15.93 -3.07
N ASP A 38 -9.19 -15.25 -3.16
CA ASP A 38 -10.39 -15.65 -2.41
C ASP A 38 -10.90 -17.05 -2.80
N GLU A 39 -10.92 -17.36 -4.10
CA GLU A 39 -11.23 -18.70 -4.61
C GLU A 39 -10.29 -19.75 -4.01
N THR A 40 -8.98 -19.50 -4.02
CA THR A 40 -7.97 -20.41 -3.48
C THR A 40 -8.16 -20.64 -1.97
N LEU A 41 -8.44 -19.58 -1.20
CA LEU A 41 -8.70 -19.69 0.23
C LEU A 41 -10.02 -20.43 0.53
N SER A 42 -11.02 -20.29 -0.34
CA SER A 42 -12.29 -20.99 -0.27
C SER A 42 -12.10 -22.49 -0.52
N ASP A 43 -11.37 -22.84 -1.57
CA ASP A 43 -11.06 -24.22 -1.96
C ASP A 43 -10.28 -24.96 -0.86
N LEU A 44 -9.34 -24.27 -0.22
CA LEU A 44 -8.56 -24.79 0.90
C LEU A 44 -9.32 -24.78 2.23
N ARG A 45 -10.55 -24.25 2.26
CA ARG A 45 -11.41 -24.14 3.45
C ARG A 45 -10.70 -23.44 4.62
N VAL A 46 -9.94 -22.38 4.32
CA VAL A 46 -9.24 -21.60 5.34
C VAL A 46 -10.26 -20.92 6.26
N PRO A 47 -10.17 -21.12 7.59
CA PRO A 47 -11.03 -20.48 8.58
C PRO A 47 -11.02 -18.94 8.50
N GLU A 48 -12.12 -18.28 8.89
CA GLU A 48 -12.22 -16.81 8.81
C GLU A 48 -11.22 -16.06 9.69
N ASP A 49 -10.84 -16.62 10.83
CA ASP A 49 -9.81 -16.08 11.71
C ASP A 49 -8.42 -16.14 11.09
N GLU A 50 -8.12 -17.20 10.34
CA GLU A 50 -6.88 -17.33 9.57
C GLU A 50 -6.88 -16.42 8.33
N ARG A 51 -8.04 -16.19 7.70
CA ARG A 51 -8.16 -15.29 6.54
C ARG A 51 -7.71 -13.87 6.85
N LYS A 52 -8.08 -13.33 8.02
CA LYS A 52 -7.60 -12.00 8.45
C LYS A 52 -6.08 -11.94 8.61
N GLN A 53 -5.48 -13.00 9.13
CA GLN A 53 -4.02 -13.08 9.24
C GLN A 53 -3.37 -13.17 7.85
N VAL A 54 -3.96 -13.93 6.93
CA VAL A 54 -3.50 -14.02 5.54
C VAL A 54 -3.58 -12.66 4.84
N GLU A 55 -4.68 -11.93 5.01
CA GLU A 55 -4.85 -10.58 4.46
C GLU A 55 -3.80 -9.60 5.02
N GLN A 56 -3.52 -9.66 6.32
CA GLN A 56 -2.45 -8.86 6.94
C GLN A 56 -1.08 -9.19 6.36
N ASN A 57 -0.74 -10.48 6.29
CA ASN A 57 0.53 -10.93 5.72
C ASN A 57 0.68 -10.52 4.25
N LEU A 58 -0.41 -10.56 3.47
CA LEU A 58 -0.44 -10.07 2.10
C LEU A 58 -0.18 -8.57 2.02
N MET A 59 -0.85 -7.77 2.86
CA MET A 59 -0.62 -6.31 2.91
C MET A 59 0.82 -5.98 3.30
N GLU A 60 1.39 -6.68 4.27
CA GLU A 60 2.79 -6.52 4.67
C GLU A 60 3.77 -6.88 3.55
N ALA A 61 3.53 -8.00 2.85
CA ALA A 61 4.34 -8.41 1.70
C ALA A 61 4.26 -7.39 0.55
N ILE A 62 3.07 -6.85 0.26
CA ILE A 62 2.89 -5.80 -0.75
C ILE A 62 3.63 -4.52 -0.35
N ALA A 63 3.53 -4.11 0.92
CA ALA A 63 4.24 -2.95 1.42
C ALA A 63 5.75 -3.12 1.34
N ALA A 64 6.27 -4.30 1.70
CA ALA A 64 7.69 -4.63 1.59
C ALA A 64 8.17 -4.60 0.13
N ASP A 65 7.47 -5.24 -0.79
CA ASP A 65 7.83 -5.26 -2.21
C ASP A 65 7.76 -3.86 -2.84
N LEU A 66 6.75 -3.06 -2.47
CA LEU A 66 6.64 -1.66 -2.88
C LEU A 66 7.86 -0.85 -2.41
N LEU A 67 8.23 -0.95 -1.14
CA LEU A 67 9.37 -0.22 -0.58
C LEU A 67 10.69 -0.64 -1.24
N VAL A 68 10.87 -1.92 -1.53
CA VAL A 68 12.05 -2.42 -2.26
C VAL A 68 12.11 -1.82 -3.65
N ARG A 69 11.02 -1.90 -4.42
CA ARG A 69 10.97 -1.36 -5.80
C ARG A 69 11.22 0.13 -5.87
N LEU A 70 10.55 0.90 -4.99
CA LEU A 70 10.79 2.34 -4.91
C LEU A 70 12.23 2.63 -4.49
N GLY A 71 12.75 1.87 -3.52
CA GLY A 71 14.14 1.97 -3.07
C GLY A 71 15.18 1.69 -4.16
N GLU A 72 14.92 0.73 -5.05
CA GLU A 72 15.80 0.42 -6.19
C GLU A 72 15.88 1.56 -7.21
N GLN A 73 14.78 2.29 -7.38
CA GLN A 73 14.67 3.41 -8.32
C GLN A 73 15.33 4.71 -7.79
N LEU A 74 15.65 4.77 -6.49
CA LEU A 74 16.34 5.91 -5.89
C LEU A 74 17.79 6.03 -6.37
N SER A 75 18.29 7.26 -6.40
CA SER A 75 19.72 7.53 -6.54
C SER A 75 20.50 7.05 -5.31
N ASP A 76 21.81 6.88 -5.43
CA ASP A 76 22.66 6.47 -4.28
C ASP A 76 22.68 7.53 -3.17
N GLU A 77 22.52 8.82 -3.53
CA GLU A 77 22.36 9.92 -2.57
C GLU A 77 21.01 9.80 -1.83
N ASP A 78 19.92 9.57 -2.56
CA ASP A 78 18.60 9.39 -1.96
C ASP A 78 18.52 8.13 -1.08
N LYS A 79 19.20 7.04 -1.47
CA LYS A 79 19.32 5.83 -0.64
C LYS A 79 20.04 6.10 0.67
N LYS A 80 21.07 6.97 0.63
CA LYS A 80 21.77 7.41 1.83
C LYS A 80 20.85 8.23 2.72
N ASP A 81 20.11 9.18 2.17
CA ASP A 81 19.14 9.99 2.92
C ASP A 81 18.04 9.13 3.57
N LEU A 82 17.55 8.11 2.84
CA LEU A 82 16.57 7.16 3.37
C LEU A 82 17.15 6.28 4.50
N ALA A 83 18.39 5.82 4.36
CA ALA A 83 19.08 5.09 5.42
C ALA A 83 19.32 5.97 6.66
N ASP A 84 19.66 7.24 6.44
CA ASP A 84 19.85 8.22 7.52
C ASP A 84 18.52 8.53 8.22
N LEU A 85 17.37 8.53 7.53
CA LEU A 85 16.04 8.62 8.16
C LEU A 85 15.74 7.42 9.09
N GLY A 86 16.20 6.23 8.72
CA GLY A 86 16.09 5.03 9.55
C GLY A 86 17.07 5.01 10.73
N ALA A 87 18.23 5.67 10.60
CA ALA A 87 19.27 5.70 11.62
C ALA A 87 19.19 6.90 12.58
N ALA A 88 18.61 8.02 12.15
CA ALA A 88 18.51 9.25 12.94
C ALA A 88 17.56 9.14 14.13
N GLN A 89 16.71 8.10 14.15
CA GLN A 89 15.81 7.82 15.25
C GLN A 89 16.49 6.74 16.11
N ASN A 90 16.89 7.09 17.33
CA ASN A 90 17.34 6.14 18.36
C ASN A 90 16.17 5.23 18.84
N GLU A 91 15.21 4.96 17.97
CA GLU A 91 14.00 4.20 18.22
C GLU A 91 14.11 2.84 17.52
N ALA A 92 13.49 1.83 18.12
CA ALA A 92 13.57 0.45 17.64
C ALA A 92 12.86 0.23 16.29
N GLU A 93 12.06 1.21 15.82
CA GLU A 93 11.29 1.12 14.59
C GLU A 93 11.38 2.41 13.78
N PRO A 94 11.53 2.33 12.44
CA PRO A 94 11.54 3.50 11.56
C PRO A 94 10.16 4.18 11.50
N ASP A 95 10.13 5.51 11.50
CA ASP A 95 8.89 6.27 11.31
C ASP A 95 8.34 6.06 9.89
N LEU A 96 7.33 5.22 9.78
CA LEU A 96 6.66 4.91 8.52
C LEU A 96 6.03 6.14 7.85
N ASN A 97 5.64 7.16 8.61
CA ASN A 97 5.13 8.40 8.05
C ASN A 97 6.26 9.23 7.41
N ALA A 98 7.43 9.29 8.04
CA ALA A 98 8.60 9.94 7.45
C ALA A 98 9.07 9.21 6.20
N VAL A 99 9.11 7.87 6.22
CA VAL A 99 9.47 7.05 5.06
C VAL A 99 8.46 7.24 3.91
N ALA A 100 7.16 7.21 4.20
CA ALA A 100 6.14 7.48 3.19
C ALA A 100 6.24 8.92 2.65
N GLY A 101 6.53 9.89 3.52
CA GLY A 101 6.76 11.29 3.14
C GLY A 101 7.97 11.46 2.22
N PHE A 102 9.06 10.75 2.49
CA PHE A 102 10.24 10.70 1.64
C PHE A 102 9.88 10.22 0.23
N PHE A 103 9.22 9.08 0.09
CA PHE A 103 8.84 8.54 -1.22
C PHE A 103 7.88 9.46 -1.98
N ARG A 104 6.90 10.09 -1.31
CA ARG A 104 6.03 11.11 -1.93
C ARG A 104 6.77 12.35 -2.42
N GLY A 105 7.93 12.66 -1.83
CA GLY A 105 8.78 13.77 -2.27
C GLY A 105 9.70 13.41 -3.45
N LYS A 106 9.96 12.12 -3.69
CA LYS A 106 10.89 11.63 -4.74
C LYS A 106 10.18 11.14 -5.98
N PHE A 107 8.98 10.58 -5.84
CA PHE A 107 8.22 9.99 -6.94
C PHE A 107 6.94 10.79 -7.19
N SER A 108 6.56 10.87 -8.47
CA SER A 108 5.23 11.37 -8.84
C SER A 108 4.14 10.41 -8.34
N GLN A 109 2.94 10.94 -8.20
CA GLN A 109 1.81 10.13 -7.75
C GLN A 109 1.48 8.99 -8.75
N GLU A 110 1.66 9.20 -10.06
CA GLU A 110 1.49 8.15 -11.07
C GLU A 110 2.51 7.02 -10.89
N GLU A 111 3.78 7.36 -10.63
CA GLU A 111 4.83 6.36 -10.36
C GLU A 111 4.52 5.55 -9.10
N LEU A 112 4.06 6.22 -8.03
CA LEU A 112 3.66 5.54 -6.79
C LEU A 112 2.48 4.58 -7.01
N VAL A 113 1.45 5.00 -7.75
CA VAL A 113 0.29 4.15 -8.07
C VAL A 113 0.70 2.97 -8.95
N ARG A 114 1.54 3.20 -9.97
CA ARG A 114 2.05 2.13 -10.83
C ARG A 114 2.91 1.14 -10.04
N ALA A 115 3.80 1.63 -9.19
CA ALA A 115 4.64 0.78 -8.35
C ALA A 115 3.80 -0.06 -7.37
N LEU A 116 2.76 0.54 -6.76
CA LEU A 116 1.81 -0.17 -5.91
C LEU A 116 1.08 -1.27 -6.68
N ALA A 117 0.53 -0.96 -7.85
CA ALA A 117 -0.19 -1.95 -8.66
C ALA A 117 0.71 -3.13 -9.05
N VAL A 118 1.96 -2.86 -9.45
CA VAL A 118 2.93 -3.90 -9.78
C VAL A 118 3.32 -4.74 -8.57
N ALA A 119 3.55 -4.12 -7.41
CA ALA A 119 3.86 -4.83 -6.18
C ALA A 119 2.69 -5.73 -5.73
N THR A 120 1.47 -5.19 -5.78
CA THR A 120 0.24 -5.95 -5.53
C THR A 120 0.11 -7.14 -6.47
N GLU A 121 0.29 -6.94 -7.77
CA GLU A 121 0.24 -8.03 -8.74
C GLU A 121 1.30 -9.12 -8.47
N SER A 122 2.55 -8.72 -8.19
CA SER A 122 3.64 -9.67 -7.93
C SER A 122 3.30 -10.56 -6.73
N VAL A 123 2.95 -9.94 -5.60
CA VAL A 123 2.67 -10.66 -4.36
C VAL A 123 1.45 -11.57 -4.48
N LEU A 124 0.35 -11.10 -5.08
CA LEU A 124 -0.85 -11.93 -5.24
C LEU A 124 -0.60 -13.12 -6.18
N THR A 125 0.21 -12.91 -7.23
CA THR A 125 0.60 -13.98 -8.15
C THR A 125 1.43 -15.04 -7.44
N GLU A 126 2.44 -14.63 -6.69
CA GLU A 126 3.32 -15.52 -5.92
C GLU A 126 2.53 -16.26 -4.83
N PHE A 127 1.68 -15.56 -4.09
CA PHE A 127 0.82 -16.15 -3.07
C PHE A 127 -0.07 -17.24 -3.66
N THR A 128 -0.75 -16.95 -4.76
CA THR A 128 -1.64 -17.92 -5.41
C THR A 128 -0.86 -19.12 -5.96
N ALA A 129 0.38 -18.91 -6.43
CA ALA A 129 1.23 -19.99 -6.89
C ALA A 129 1.72 -20.89 -5.74
N ALA A 130 2.03 -20.32 -4.58
CA ALA A 130 2.50 -21.07 -3.40
C ALA A 130 1.41 -21.93 -2.74
N MET A 131 0.14 -21.56 -2.92
CA MET A 131 -1.03 -22.25 -2.33
C MET A 131 -1.64 -23.34 -3.23
N ARG A 132 -1.09 -23.55 -4.43
CA ARG A 132 -1.47 -24.61 -5.38
C ARG A 132 -0.54 -25.81 -5.29
#